data_AF-A0A3D1QEA9-F1
#
_entry.id   AF-A0A3D1QEA9-F1
#
_cell.length_a   1.000
_cell.length_b   1.000
_cell.length_c   1.000
_cell.angle_alpha   90.00
_cell.angle_beta   90.00
_cell.angle_gamma   90.00
#
_symmetry.space_group_name_H-M   'P 1'
#
loop_
_entity.id
_entity.type
_entity.pdbx_description
1 polymer ?
#
loop_
_entity_poly.entity_id
_entity_poly.type
_entity_poly.pdbx_seq_one_letter_code
_entity_poly.pdbx_strand_id
1 'polypeptide(L)'
;MNRKNIVIALAGNPNSGKTTIFNALTGARQHVGNYPGVTVERKEGRVKYKDHDITVIDLPGTYGLSAYSPDEVVARQVIINEKPDILVDIVDASNL
;
A
#
# COMPACT_ATOMS: atom_id res chain seq x y z
N MET A 1 22.14 7.59 -15.43
CA MET A 1 21.30 8.55 -14.70
C MET A 1 20.87 7.88 -13.40
N ASN A 2 21.08 8.52 -12.26
CA ASN A 2 20.71 7.96 -10.95
C ASN A 2 19.19 8.09 -10.79
N ARG A 3 18.45 6.98 -10.88
CA ARG A 3 16.99 6.99 -10.71
C ARG A 3 16.65 7.23 -9.25
N LYS A 4 15.66 8.08 -9.00
CA LYS A 4 15.20 8.35 -7.64
C LYS A 4 14.22 7.26 -7.23
N ASN A 5 14.51 6.57 -6.13
CA ASN A 5 13.59 5.60 -5.53
C ASN A 5 12.50 6.34 -4.76
N ILE A 6 11.24 5.95 -4.96
CA ILE A 6 10.08 6.48 -4.24
C ILE A 6 9.27 5.30 -3.71
N VAL A 7 8.83 5.37 -2.47
CA VAL A 7 7.89 4.42 -1.87
C VAL A 7 6.52 5.09 -1.71
N ILE A 8 5.50 4.46 -2.30
CA ILE A 8 4.11 4.87 -2.20
C ILE A 8 3.34 3.79 -1.43
N ALA A 9 2.61 4.16 -0.38
CA ALA A 9 1.66 3.28 0.28
C ALA A 9 0.23 3.66 -0.13
N LEU A 10 -0.56 2.66 -0.49
CA LEU A 10 -2.00 2.81 -0.74
C LEU A 10 -2.76 2.45 0.53
N ALA A 11 -3.51 3.40 1.07
CA ALA A 11 -4.43 3.23 2.20
C ALA A 11 -5.88 3.33 1.71
N GLY A 12 -6.82 2.93 2.56
CA GLY A 12 -8.25 3.07 2.30
C GLY A 12 -9.06 1.93 2.90
N ASN A 13 -10.37 2.12 2.93
CA ASN A 13 -11.31 1.14 3.46
C ASN A 13 -11.26 -0.18 2.68
N PRO A 14 -11.67 -1.31 3.30
CA PRO A 14 -12.03 -2.51 2.54
C PRO A 14 -13.00 -2.17 1.40
N ASN A 15 -12.81 -2.81 0.24
CA ASN A 15 -13.64 -2.64 -0.96
C ASN A 15 -13.68 -1.22 -1.59
N SER A 16 -12.81 -0.30 -1.18
CA SER A 16 -12.70 1.06 -1.77
C SER A 16 -12.13 1.12 -3.20
N GLY A 17 -11.76 -0.03 -3.80
CA GLY A 17 -11.09 -0.08 -5.11
C GLY A 17 -9.56 -0.01 -5.04
N LYS A 18 -8.98 0.01 -3.84
CA LYS A 18 -7.52 0.08 -3.62
C LYS A 18 -6.72 -0.98 -4.40
N THR A 19 -7.12 -2.26 -4.35
CA THR A 19 -6.43 -3.34 -5.10
C THR A 19 -6.57 -3.19 -6.62
N THR A 20 -7.67 -2.61 -7.11
CA THR A 20 -7.83 -2.29 -8.55
C THR A 20 -6.80 -1.26 -8.99
N ILE A 21 -6.60 -0.20 -8.20
CA ILE A 21 -5.58 0.82 -8.46
C ILE A 21 -4.18 0.23 -8.35
N PHE A 22 -3.90 -0.57 -7.33
CA PHE A 22 -2.62 -1.27 -7.17
C PHE A 22 -2.26 -2.09 -8.42
N ASN A 23 -3.20 -2.89 -8.93
CA ASN A 23 -2.99 -3.72 -10.11
C ASN A 23 -2.80 -2.88 -11.38
N ALA A 24 -3.57 -1.78 -11.53
CA ALA A 24 -3.43 -0.88 -12.67
C ALA A 24 -2.06 -0.20 -12.71
N LEU A 25 -1.48 0.12 -11.54
CA LEU A 25 -0.15 0.72 -11.41
C LEU A 25 0.97 -0.29 -11.66
N THR A 26 0.88 -1.49 -11.06
CA THR A 26 2.00 -2.44 -10.95
C THR A 26 2.01 -3.52 -12.03
N GLY A 27 0.84 -3.81 -12.63
CA GLY A 27 0.68 -4.89 -13.59
C GLY A 27 1.15 -6.23 -13.03
N ALA A 28 1.93 -6.98 -13.82
CA ALA A 28 2.49 -8.27 -13.39
C ALA A 28 3.72 -8.16 -12.48
N ARG A 29 4.26 -6.95 -12.24
CA ARG A 29 5.48 -6.73 -11.43
C ARG A 29 5.14 -6.54 -9.97
N GLN A 30 4.47 -7.52 -9.41
CA GLN A 30 4.03 -7.55 -8.02
C GLN A 30 4.49 -8.83 -7.32
N HIS A 31 4.67 -8.74 -6.01
CA HIS A 31 4.97 -9.83 -5.12
C HIS A 31 3.97 -9.81 -3.97
N VAL A 32 3.51 -10.99 -3.59
CA VAL A 32 2.58 -11.20 -2.48
C VAL A 32 3.24 -12.14 -1.48
N GLY A 33 3.29 -11.70 -0.22
CA GLY A 33 3.79 -12.47 0.90
C GLY A 33 2.98 -12.16 2.15
N ASN A 34 3.53 -12.46 3.33
CA ASN A 34 2.94 -12.09 4.61
C ASN A 34 3.87 -11.15 5.37
N TYR A 35 3.31 -10.26 6.17
CA TYR A 35 4.10 -9.49 7.13
C TYR A 35 4.74 -10.43 8.18
N PRO A 36 5.97 -10.15 8.65
CA PRO A 36 6.67 -11.02 9.59
C PRO A 36 5.86 -11.28 10.87
N GLY A 37 5.69 -12.55 11.22
CA GLY A 37 5.05 -12.96 12.47
C GLY A 37 3.51 -12.85 12.49
N VAL A 38 2.88 -12.50 11.36
CA VAL A 38 1.41 -12.43 11.24
C VAL A 38 0.93 -13.06 9.92
N THR A 39 -0.37 -13.36 9.84
CA THR A 39 -1.01 -13.88 8.61
C THR A 39 -1.55 -12.78 7.70
N VAL A 40 -1.22 -11.52 7.98
CA VAL A 40 -1.65 -10.37 7.18
C VAL A 40 -0.84 -10.36 5.88
N GLU A 41 -1.55 -10.33 4.76
CA GLU A 41 -0.95 -10.32 3.42
C GLU A 41 -0.24 -8.99 3.16
N ARG A 42 0.95 -9.06 2.56
CA ARG A 42 1.75 -7.93 2.09
C ARG A 42 1.84 -7.99 0.57
N LYS A 43 1.25 -7.01 -0.12
CA LYS A 43 1.45 -6.85 -1.57
C LYS A 43 2.35 -5.66 -1.86
N GLU A 44 3.36 -5.91 -2.67
CA GLU A 44 4.27 -4.88 -3.17
C GLU A 44 4.42 -5.01 -4.66
N GLY A 45 4.53 -3.88 -5.36
CA GLY A 45 4.81 -3.88 -6.79
C GLY A 45 5.77 -2.78 -7.20
N ARG A 46 6.39 -2.96 -8.36
CA ARG A 46 7.41 -2.03 -8.88
C ARG A 46 6.94 -1.39 -10.18
N VAL A 47 6.97 -0.06 -10.19
CA VAL A 47 6.59 0.78 -11.31
C VAL A 47 7.79 1.61 -11.74
N LYS A 48 8.02 1.73 -13.05
CA LYS A 48 9.01 2.64 -13.61
C LYS A 48 8.27 3.78 -14.28
N TYR A 49 8.48 5.00 -13.80
CA TYR A 49 7.83 6.18 -14.36
C TYR A 49 8.83 7.33 -14.47
N LYS A 50 9.09 7.79 -15.70
CA LYS A 50 10.16 8.75 -16.01
C LYS A 50 11.50 8.31 -15.39
N ASP A 51 12.12 9.16 -14.58
CA ASP A 51 13.40 8.92 -13.91
C ASP A 51 13.24 8.34 -12.49
N HIS A 52 12.05 7.80 -12.17
CA HIS A 52 11.74 7.21 -10.88
C HIS A 52 11.54 5.69 -10.98
N ASP A 53 12.14 4.98 -10.02
CA ASP A 53 11.78 3.61 -9.70
C ASP A 53 10.88 3.67 -8.45
N ILE A 54 9.62 3.28 -8.60
CA ILE A 54 8.58 3.44 -7.59
C ILE A 54 8.23 2.07 -7.03
N THR A 55 8.28 1.92 -5.72
CA THR A 55 7.70 0.78 -4.99
C THR A 55 6.31 1.20 -4.53
N VAL A 56 5.30 0.42 -4.86
CA VAL A 56 3.93 0.60 -4.39
C VAL A 56 3.62 -0.51 -3.39
N ILE A 57 3.11 -0.15 -2.22
CA ILE A 57 2.70 -1.07 -1.16
C ILE A 57 1.17 -0.98 -1.03
N ASP A 58 0.46 -2.10 -1.15
CA ASP A 58 -0.98 -2.18 -0.84
C ASP A 58 -1.13 -2.46 0.66
N LEU A 59 -1.56 -1.47 1.45
CA LEU A 59 -1.83 -1.72 2.86
C LEU A 59 -3.12 -2.54 3.04
N PRO A 60 -3.29 -3.27 4.15
CA PRO A 60 -4.57 -3.85 4.50
C PRO A 60 -5.69 -2.81 4.43
N GLY A 61 -6.88 -3.21 4.00
CA GLY A 61 -8.03 -2.33 4.01
C GLY A 61 -8.49 -2.12 5.45
N THR A 62 -8.53 -0.88 5.94
CA THR A 62 -8.91 -0.59 7.33
C THR A 62 -9.85 0.61 7.40
N TYR A 63 -10.76 0.61 8.38
CA TYR A 63 -11.66 1.75 8.65
C TYR A 63 -11.05 2.76 9.64
N GLY A 64 -9.84 2.46 10.13
CA GLY A 64 -9.12 3.27 11.10
C GLY A 64 -7.69 2.79 11.28
N LEU A 65 -6.97 3.44 12.18
CA LEU A 65 -5.59 3.11 12.58
C LEU A 65 -5.45 2.95 14.10
N SER A 66 -6.57 2.65 14.76
CA SER A 66 -6.70 2.47 16.21
C SER A 66 -6.05 1.20 16.75
N ALA A 67 -5.61 0.29 15.87
CA ALA A 67 -4.95 -0.97 16.19
C ALA A 67 -5.87 -2.00 16.89
N TYR A 68 -7.16 -2.03 16.53
CA TYR A 68 -8.11 -3.02 17.04
C TYR A 68 -8.04 -4.36 16.30
N SER A 69 -7.40 -4.41 15.14
CA SER A 69 -7.20 -5.62 14.36
C SER A 69 -5.73 -5.76 13.91
N PRO A 70 -5.28 -6.98 13.57
CA PRO A 70 -3.95 -7.17 12.96
C PRO A 70 -3.74 -6.31 11.72
N ASP A 71 -4.78 -6.13 10.90
CA ASP A 71 -4.75 -5.30 9.70
C ASP A 71 -4.49 -3.82 10.04
N GLU A 72 -5.18 -3.28 11.06
CA GLU A 72 -4.96 -1.91 11.55
C GLU A 72 -3.56 -1.73 12.14
N VAL A 73 -3.08 -2.73 12.90
CA VAL A 73 -1.73 -2.74 13.47
C VAL A 73 -0.68 -2.67 12.36
N VAL A 74 -0.81 -3.54 11.35
CA VAL A 74 0.10 -3.60 10.21
C VAL A 74 0.08 -2.31 9.40
N ALA A 75 -1.11 -1.83 9.03
CA ALA A 75 -1.24 -0.58 8.27
C ALA A 75 -0.57 0.59 9.00
N ARG A 76 -0.82 0.73 10.31
CA ARG A 76 -0.19 1.74 11.15
C ARG A 76 1.33 1.58 11.24
N GLN A 77 1.82 0.35 11.41
CA GLN A 77 3.25 0.08 11.53
C GLN A 77 4.00 0.43 10.24
N VAL A 78 3.44 0.12 9.07
CA VAL A 78 4.06 0.51 7.78
C VAL A 78 4.16 2.03 7.68
N ILE A 79 3.08 2.75 7.98
CA ILE A 79 3.06 4.22 7.92
C ILE A 79 4.12 4.83 8.86
N ILE A 80 4.23 4.34 10.09
CA ILE A 80 5.11 4.94 11.12
C ILE A 80 6.57 4.52 10.96
N ASN A 81 6.81 3.23 10.69
CA ASN A 81 8.16 2.64 10.75
C ASN A 81 8.84 2.59 9.39
N GLU A 82 8.10 2.25 8.32
CA GLU A 82 8.66 2.20 6.97
C GLU A 82 8.67 3.57 6.28
N LYS A 83 7.85 4.51 6.78
CA LYS A 83 7.84 5.93 6.36
C LYS A 83 7.80 6.08 4.83
N PRO A 84 6.71 5.62 4.17
CA PRO A 84 6.57 5.81 2.74
C PRO A 84 6.67 7.30 2.39
N ASP A 85 7.32 7.61 1.27
CA ASP A 85 7.47 9.00 0.80
C ASP A 85 6.10 9.65 0.51
N ILE A 86 5.13 8.82 0.08
CA ILE A 86 3.78 9.25 -0.26
C ILE A 86 2.77 8.24 0.29
N LEU A 87 1.76 8.74 1.00
CA LEU A 87 0.56 7.98 1.33
C LEU A 87 -0.58 8.44 0.43
N VAL A 88 -1.20 7.49 -0.28
CA VAL A 88 -2.38 7.74 -1.13
C VAL A 88 -3.58 7.09 -0.45
N ASP A 89 -4.51 7.91 0.01
CA ASP A 89 -5.77 7.43 0.60
C ASP A 89 -6.83 7.25 -0.49
N ILE A 90 -7.31 6.02 -0.66
CA ILE A 90 -8.32 5.65 -1.65
C ILE A 90 -9.69 5.68 -0.99
N VAL A 91 -10.52 6.61 -1.45
CA VAL A 91 -11.85 6.87 -0.90
C VAL A 91 -12.92 6.55 -1.93
N ASP A 92 -13.92 5.76 -1.54
CA ASP A 92 -15.09 5.46 -2.37
C ASP A 92 -16.10 6.62 -2.26
N ALA A 93 -16.27 7.35 -3.38
CA ALA A 93 -17.18 8.49 -3.45
C ALA A 93 -18.65 8.14 -3.23
N SER A 94 -19.05 6.87 -3.38
CA SER A 94 -20.43 6.44 -3.11
C SER A 94 -20.74 6.28 -1.62
N ASN A 95 -19.72 6.31 -0.76
CA ASN A 95 -19.81 6.07 0.67
C ASN A 95 -18.99 7.08 1.49
N LEU A 96 -19.16 8.38 1.15
CA LEU A 96 -18.51 9.52 1.79
C LEU A 96 -19.41 10.19 2.84
#